data_AF-A0A6I3IEN7-F1
#
_entry.id   AF-A0A6I3IEN7-F1
#
_cell.length_a   1.000
_cell.length_b   1.000
_cell.length_c   1.000
_cell.angle_alpha   90.00
_cell.angle_beta   90.00
_cell.angle_gamma   90.00
#
_symmetry.space_group_name_H-M   'P 1'
#
loop_
_entity.id
_entity.type
_entity.pdbx_description
1 polymer ?
#
loop_
_entity_poly.entity_id
_entity_poly.type
_entity_poly.pdbx_seq_one_letter_code
_entity_poly.pdbx_strand_id
1 'polypeptide(L)'
;MAPKISTEKLFRRLQKVVAAVDLPGVPAGTFGKVWFVSGVTWIRYHVAFDNGAEIANVDGAEITDRKVWLAAQAVRDQEALERERAERRENARAEALANLATGPAAH
;
A
#
# COMPACT_ATOMS: atom_id res chain seq x y z
N MET A 1 19.58 -0.71 16.95
CA MET A 1 18.24 -1.29 16.69
C MET A 1 18.47 -2.53 15.85
N ALA A 2 18.33 -3.74 16.42
CA ALA A 2 18.55 -4.97 15.65
C ALA A 2 17.44 -5.11 14.58
N PRO A 3 17.77 -5.41 13.32
CA PRO A 3 16.75 -5.67 12.31
C PRO A 3 15.96 -6.91 12.74
N LYS A 4 14.64 -6.76 12.88
CA LYS A 4 13.73 -7.88 13.11
C LYS A 4 13.71 -8.72 11.85
N ILE A 5 14.30 -9.91 11.93
CA ILE A 5 14.33 -10.86 10.82
C ILE A 5 13.09 -11.73 10.97
N SER A 6 12.18 -11.62 10.02
CA SER A 6 10.94 -12.40 10.06
C SER A 6 11.19 -13.79 9.49
N THR A 7 11.46 -14.75 10.37
CA THR A 7 11.60 -16.19 10.02
C THR A 7 10.29 -16.80 9.48
N GLU A 8 9.14 -16.16 9.73
CA GLU A 8 7.81 -16.72 9.42
C GLU A 8 7.35 -16.50 7.96
N LYS A 9 7.89 -15.52 7.23
CA LYS A 9 7.35 -15.13 5.92
C LYS A 9 8.21 -15.64 4.77
N LEU A 10 7.97 -16.89 4.38
CA LEU A 10 8.70 -17.59 3.33
C LEU A 10 8.23 -17.17 1.91
N PHE A 11 8.93 -16.21 1.30
CA PHE A 11 8.77 -15.96 -0.13
C PHE A 11 9.49 -17.02 -0.97
N ARG A 12 8.91 -17.39 -2.10
CA ARG A 12 9.48 -18.36 -3.04
C ARG A 12 10.19 -17.70 -4.21
N ARG A 13 11.09 -18.43 -4.86
CA ARG A 13 11.71 -18.01 -6.12
C ARG A 13 10.63 -17.69 -7.16
N LEU A 14 10.84 -16.62 -7.92
CA LEU A 14 9.92 -16.03 -8.90
C LEU A 14 8.61 -15.48 -8.33
N GLN A 15 8.44 -15.40 -7.01
CA GLN A 15 7.28 -14.78 -6.41
C GLN A 15 7.30 -13.26 -6.64
N LYS A 16 6.14 -12.72 -7.00
CA LYS A 16 5.94 -11.27 -7.19
C LYS A 16 5.72 -10.61 -5.83
N VAL A 17 6.52 -9.60 -5.56
CA VAL A 17 6.55 -8.89 -4.27
C VAL A 17 6.49 -7.38 -4.49
N VAL A 18 6.31 -6.66 -3.40
CA VAL A 18 6.32 -5.19 -3.34
C VAL A 18 7.21 -4.77 -2.18
N ALA A 19 8.00 -3.72 -2.36
CA ALA A 19 8.72 -3.06 -1.28
C ALA A 19 7.70 -2.46 -0.29
N ALA A 20 7.64 -2.99 0.94
CA ALA A 20 6.73 -2.49 1.96
C ALA A 20 7.25 -1.21 2.63
N VAL A 21 8.56 -0.99 2.58
CA VAL A 21 9.29 0.16 3.11
C VAL A 21 10.21 0.74 2.03
N ASP A 22 10.70 1.96 2.24
CA ASP A 22 11.73 2.53 1.40
C ASP A 22 13.06 1.79 1.62
N LEU A 23 13.55 1.21 0.53
CA LEU A 23 14.82 0.51 0.45
C LEU A 23 15.84 1.37 -0.33
N PRO A 24 17.14 1.10 -0.20
CA PRO A 24 18.17 1.85 -0.93
C PRO A 24 17.92 1.86 -2.44
N GLY A 25 17.54 3.02 -2.99
CA GLY A 25 17.21 3.19 -4.40
C GLY A 25 15.88 2.58 -4.86
N VAL A 26 15.05 2.08 -3.93
CA VAL A 26 13.75 1.46 -4.21
C VAL A 26 12.70 2.06 -3.28
N PRO A 27 11.85 2.97 -3.76
CA PRO A 27 10.77 3.53 -2.96
C PRO A 27 9.76 2.47 -2.50
N ALA A 28 9.10 2.72 -1.38
CA ALA A 28 7.97 1.89 -0.94
C ALA A 28 6.88 1.83 -2.02
N GLY A 29 6.26 0.65 -2.20
CA GLY A 29 5.28 0.40 -3.25
C GLY A 29 5.88 -0.05 -4.59
N THR A 30 7.21 -0.06 -4.74
CA THR A 30 7.86 -0.56 -5.96
C THR A 30 7.65 -2.06 -6.11
N PHE A 31 7.14 -2.48 -7.27
CA PHE A 31 6.97 -3.89 -7.61
C PHE A 31 8.31 -4.56 -7.88
N GLY A 32 8.43 -5.82 -7.53
CA GLY A 32 9.59 -6.63 -7.82
C GLY A 32 9.30 -8.13 -7.83
N LYS A 33 10.37 -8.90 -8.03
CA LYS A 33 10.33 -10.35 -8.12
C LYS A 33 11.51 -10.96 -7.38
N VAL A 34 11.23 -11.97 -6.57
CA VAL A 34 12.28 -12.73 -5.89
C VAL A 34 13.05 -13.56 -6.91
N TRP A 35 14.34 -13.29 -7.07
CA TRP A 35 15.22 -14.03 -7.98
C TRP A 35 15.91 -15.20 -7.29
N PHE A 36 16.33 -15.00 -6.05
CA PHE A 36 17.07 -15.98 -5.28
C PHE A 36 16.66 -15.91 -3.81
N VAL A 37 16.64 -17.07 -3.16
CA VAL A 37 16.41 -17.20 -1.72
C VAL A 37 17.65 -17.84 -1.14
N SER A 38 18.32 -17.12 -0.25
CA SER A 38 19.55 -17.56 0.41
C SER A 38 19.28 -17.85 1.88
N GLY A 39 19.95 -18.87 2.42
CA GLY A 39 19.95 -19.17 3.85
C GLY A 39 19.03 -20.30 4.28
N VAL A 40 19.41 -20.96 5.38
CA VAL A 40 18.70 -22.11 5.97
C VAL A 40 18.03 -21.71 7.28
N THR A 41 18.79 -21.06 8.18
CA THR A 41 18.28 -20.51 9.44
C THR A 41 17.89 -19.04 9.33
N TRP A 42 18.57 -18.29 8.46
CA TRP A 42 18.38 -16.86 8.28
C TRP A 42 18.17 -16.57 6.81
N ILE A 43 16.91 -16.35 6.45
CA ILE A 43 16.51 -16.29 5.05
C ILE A 43 16.72 -14.86 4.54
N ARG A 44 17.39 -14.74 3.41
CA ARG A 44 17.64 -13.49 2.70
C ARG A 44 17.11 -13.60 1.28
N TYR A 45 16.42 -12.56 0.84
CA TYR A 45 15.82 -12.51 -0.49
C TYR A 45 16.64 -11.61 -1.40
N HIS A 46 17.01 -12.16 -2.56
CA HIS A 46 17.45 -11.35 -3.68
C HIS A 46 16.22 -10.96 -4.49
N VAL A 47 15.94 -9.67 -4.55
CA VAL A 47 14.76 -9.12 -5.24
C VAL A 47 15.23 -8.20 -6.35
N ALA A 48 14.77 -8.49 -7.57
CA ALA A 48 14.89 -7.58 -8.69
C ALA A 48 13.62 -6.74 -8.77
N PHE A 49 13.76 -5.43 -8.65
CA PHE A 49 12.66 -4.47 -8.70
C PHE A 49 12.46 -3.92 -10.11
N ASP A 50 11.22 -3.53 -10.43
CA ASP A 50 10.84 -3.03 -11.76
C ASP A 50 11.47 -1.66 -12.08
N ASN A 51 11.98 -0.95 -11.07
CA ASN A 51 12.75 0.29 -11.25
C ASN A 51 14.20 0.05 -11.70
N GLY A 52 14.60 -1.21 -11.90
CA GLY A 52 15.95 -1.60 -12.34
C GLY A 52 16.95 -1.80 -11.20
N ALA A 53 16.55 -1.61 -9.93
CA ALA A 53 17.40 -1.88 -8.80
C ALA A 53 17.28 -3.35 -8.35
N GLU A 54 18.40 -3.95 -7.95
CA GLU A 54 18.48 -5.32 -7.45
C GLU A 54 19.10 -5.33 -6.07
N ILE A 55 18.39 -5.89 -5.08
CA ILE A 55 18.85 -5.93 -3.69
C ILE A 55 18.97 -7.39 -3.26
N ALA A 56 20.18 -7.79 -2.87
CA ALA A 56 20.49 -9.17 -2.51
C ALA A 56 20.13 -9.57 -1.07
N ASN A 57 20.02 -8.58 -0.18
CA ASN A 57 19.88 -8.79 1.26
C ASN A 57 18.57 -8.19 1.79
N VAL A 58 17.46 -8.52 1.16
CA VAL A 58 16.13 -8.07 1.61
C VAL A 58 15.60 -9.03 2.67
N ASP A 59 15.09 -8.49 3.77
CA ASP A 59 14.38 -9.25 4.80
C ASP A 59 12.92 -9.50 4.41
N GLY A 60 12.33 -10.61 4.87
CA GLY A 60 10.92 -10.89 4.67
C GLY A 60 9.98 -9.86 5.31
N ALA A 61 10.46 -9.10 6.29
CA ALA A 61 9.73 -7.98 6.90
C ALA A 61 9.63 -6.74 5.99
N GLU A 62 10.58 -6.56 5.07
CA GLU A 62 10.71 -5.36 4.23
C GLU A 62 9.93 -5.48 2.91
N ILE A 63 9.44 -6.68 2.60
CA ILE A 63 8.67 -6.98 1.40
C ILE A 63 7.33 -7.61 1.74
N THR A 64 6.36 -7.41 0.85
CA THR A 64 5.05 -8.05 0.94
C THR A 64 4.65 -8.70 -0.37
N ASP A 65 3.67 -9.59 -0.32
CA ASP A 65 3.12 -10.20 -1.53
C ASP A 65 2.35 -9.14 -2.34
N ARG A 66 2.55 -9.16 -3.66
CA ARG A 66 1.90 -8.21 -4.56
C ARG A 66 0.38 -8.19 -4.41
N LYS A 67 -0.25 -9.35 -4.22
CA LYS A 67 -1.71 -9.44 -4.08
C LYS A 67 -2.18 -8.80 -2.78
N VAL A 68 -1.46 -9.04 -1.69
CA VAL A 68 -1.77 -8.48 -0.37
C VAL A 68 -1.62 -6.96 -0.39
N TRP A 69 -0.55 -6.45 -1.03
CA TRP A 69 -0.37 -5.01 -1.21
C TRP A 69 -1.54 -4.37 -1.97
N LEU A 70 -1.90 -4.94 -3.12
CA LEU A 70 -2.99 -4.43 -3.95
C LEU A 70 -4.35 -4.51 -3.24
N ALA A 71 -4.61 -5.56 -2.47
CA ALA A 71 -5.83 -5.68 -1.68
C ALA A 71 -5.88 -4.61 -0.57
N ALA A 72 -4.78 -4.40 0.15
CA ALA A 72 -4.70 -3.35 1.16
C ALA A 72 -4.85 -1.94 0.56
N GLN A 73 -4.27 -1.70 -0.62
CA GLN A 73 -4.43 -0.46 -1.36
C GLN A 73 -5.89 -0.24 -1.77
N ALA A 74 -6.53 -1.25 -2.38
CA ALA A 74 -7.93 -1.17 -2.78
C ALA A 74 -8.88 -0.86 -1.62
N VAL A 75 -8.65 -1.44 -0.43
CA VAL A 75 -9.44 -1.12 0.78
C VAL A 75 -9.28 0.36 1.14
N ARG A 76 -8.04 0.87 1.17
CA ARG A 76 -7.77 2.28 1.47
C ARG A 76 -8.43 3.22 0.46
N ASP A 77 -8.37 2.89 -0.82
CA ASP A 77 -9.03 3.65 -1.89
C ASP A 77 -10.56 3.66 -1.72
N GLN A 78 -11.18 2.52 -1.39
CA GLN A 78 -12.62 2.46 -1.11
C GLN A 78 -13.00 3.33 0.09
N GLU A 79 -12.24 3.27 1.18
CA GLU A 79 -12.48 4.11 2.35
C GLU A 79 -12.37 5.61 2.03
N ALA A 80 -11.42 6.01 1.19
CA ALA A 80 -11.27 7.39 0.74
C ALA A 80 -12.47 7.84 -0.12
N LEU A 81 -12.92 7.00 -1.05
CA LEU A 81 -14.09 7.29 -1.89
C LEU A 81 -15.38 7.40 -1.07
N GLU A 82 -15.57 6.54 -0.08
CA GLU A 82 -16.75 6.58 0.79
C GLU A 82 -16.77 7.84 1.67
N ARG A 83 -15.61 8.30 2.14
CA ARG A 83 -15.48 9.59 2.85
C ARG A 83 -15.86 10.76 1.94
N GLU A 84 -15.30 10.82 0.74
CA GLU A 84 -15.64 11.89 -0.22
C GLU A 84 -17.13 11.89 -0.57
N ARG A 85 -17.74 10.70 -0.74
CA ARG A 85 -19.18 10.57 -0.99
C ARG A 85 -20.01 11.00 0.21
N ALA A 86 -19.57 10.73 1.43
CA ALA A 86 -20.23 11.20 2.64
C ALA A 86 -20.18 12.73 2.73
N GLU A 87 -19.01 13.32 2.53
CA GLU A 87 -18.82 14.78 2.52
C GLU A 87 -19.64 15.46 1.41
N ARG A 88 -19.69 14.88 0.20
CA ARG A 88 -20.52 15.41 -0.89
C ARG A 88 -22.00 15.40 -0.54
N ARG A 89 -22.49 14.32 0.09
CA ARG A 89 -23.88 14.22 0.55
C ARG A 89 -24.19 15.23 1.64
N GLU A 90 -23.25 15.43 2.57
CA GLU A 90 -23.37 16.42 3.63
C GLU A 90 -23.41 17.85 3.06
N ASN A 91 -22.47 18.19 2.18
CA ASN A 91 -22.43 19.49 1.51
C ASN A 91 -23.70 19.76 0.71
N ALA A 92 -24.19 18.79 -0.08
CA ALA A 92 -25.43 18.93 -0.83
C ALA A 92 -26.65 19.15 0.10
N ARG A 93 -26.66 18.48 1.26
CA ARG A 93 -27.71 18.66 2.26
C ARG A 93 -27.63 20.04 2.94
N ALA A 94 -26.43 20.50 3.27
CA ALA A 94 -26.19 21.82 3.84
C ALA A 94 -26.60 22.93 2.86
N GLU A 95 -26.24 22.78 1.58
CA GLU A 95 -26.63 23.69 0.51
C GLU A 95 -28.15 23.73 0.33
N ALA A 96 -28.83 22.57 0.32
CA ALA A 96 -30.28 22.52 0.23
C ALA A 96 -30.96 23.23 1.42
N LEU A 97 -30.43 23.07 2.64
CA LEU A 97 -30.94 23.77 3.82
C LEU A 97 -30.72 25.29 3.73
N ALA A 98 -29.55 25.73 3.26
CA ALA A 98 -29.24 27.14 3.06
C ALA A 98 -30.15 27.80 2.01
N ASN A 99 -30.41 27.10 0.90
CA ASN A 99 -31.34 27.55 -0.13
C ASN A 99 -32.78 27.66 0.41
N LEU A 100 -33.20 26.76 1.30
CA LEU A 100 -34.51 26.83 1.95
C LEU A 100 -34.63 28.02 2.92
N ALA A 101 -33.57 28.31 3.69
CA ALA A 101 -33.53 29.43 4.64
C ALA A 101 -33.48 30.81 3.96
N THR A 102 -33.02 30.86 2.71
CA THR A 102 -32.92 32.09 1.91
C THR A 102 -34.11 32.25 0.94
N GLY A 103 -35.10 31.35 1.00
CA GLY A 103 -36.33 31.43 0.21
C GLY A 103 -37.07 32.76 0.45
N PRO A 104 -37.72 33.35 -0.58
CA PRO A 104 -38.14 34.74 -0.56
C PRO A 104 -39.15 34.97 0.57
N ALA A 105 -38.91 36.02 1.36
CA ALA A 105 -39.94 36.62 2.19
C ALA A 105 -41.06 37.09 1.24
N ALA A 106 -42.07 36.24 1.06
CA ALA A 106 -43.25 36.58 0.28
C ALA A 106 -44.03 37.64 1.06
N HIS A 107 -44.04 38.83 0.47
CA HIS A 107 -44.88 40.00 0.77
C HIS A 107 -46.37 39.69 0.75
#